data_AF-A0A6N4QY29-F1
#
_entry.id   AF-A0A6N4QY29-F1
#
_cell.length_a   1.000
_cell.length_b   1.000
_cell.length_c   1.000
_cell.angle_alpha   90.00
_cell.angle_beta   90.00
_cell.angle_gamma   90.00
#
_symmetry.space_group_name_H-M   'P 1'
#
loop_
_entity.id
_entity.type
_entity.pdbx_description
1 polymer ?
#
loop_
_entity_poly.entity_id
_entity_poly.type
_entity_poly.pdbx_seq_one_letter_code
_entity_poly.pdbx_strand_id
1 'polypeptide(L)'
;MNMTENQLKSLSASFDIINLDRIKFAELFFLYLKENSLKYEDIFNRLQLEEVRSFMNSARNIVLSSSQQIQFEKAIHSFGMECIKICNRAEELPLLEKAWIFALEEWLGPWYTHEVEDSWEEVFKAIYAASAETLQWS
;
A
#
# COMPACT_ATOMS: atom_id res chain seq x y z
N MET A 1 1.15 -8.98 -14.28
CA MET A 1 -0.15 -8.55 -13.72
C MET A 1 -0.90 -7.70 -14.75
N ASN A 2 -2.21 -7.85 -14.92
CA ASN A 2 -2.99 -7.09 -15.91
C ASN A 2 -4.10 -6.28 -15.23
N MET A 3 -3.81 -5.02 -14.86
CA MET A 3 -4.84 -4.06 -14.43
C MET A 3 -5.49 -3.41 -15.66
N THR A 4 -6.77 -3.06 -15.56
CA THR A 4 -7.48 -2.33 -16.62
C THR A 4 -7.07 -0.85 -16.65
N GLU A 5 -7.33 -0.17 -17.77
CA GLU A 5 -7.08 1.29 -17.86
C GLU A 5 -7.85 2.09 -16.81
N ASN A 6 -9.06 1.66 -16.46
CA ASN A 6 -9.86 2.29 -15.40
C ASN A 6 -9.21 2.12 -14.03
N GLN A 7 -8.72 0.91 -13.72
CA GLN A 7 -8.03 0.67 -12.45
C GLN A 7 -6.75 1.51 -12.34
N LEU A 8 -5.98 1.64 -13.44
CA LEU A 8 -4.79 2.50 -13.46
C LEU A 8 -5.14 3.98 -13.24
N LYS A 9 -6.25 4.45 -13.84
CA LYS A 9 -6.75 5.82 -13.61
C LYS A 9 -7.19 6.01 -12.16
N SER A 10 -7.84 5.02 -11.56
CA SER A 10 -8.29 5.05 -10.17
C SER A 10 -7.12 5.04 -9.18
N LEU A 11 -6.05 4.27 -9.45
CA LEU A 11 -4.80 4.38 -8.68
C LEU A 11 -4.23 5.80 -8.73
N SER A 12 -4.19 6.42 -9.91
CA SER A 12 -3.68 7.80 -10.04
C SER A 12 -4.55 8.81 -9.31
N ALA A 13 -5.86 8.77 -9.53
CA ALA A 13 -6.80 9.73 -8.95
C ALA A 13 -6.85 9.64 -7.42
N SER A 14 -6.86 8.42 -6.87
CA SER A 14 -6.78 8.23 -5.42
C SER A 14 -5.47 8.76 -4.85
N PHE A 15 -4.34 8.49 -5.51
CA PHE A 15 -3.05 8.93 -5.00
C PHE A 15 -2.81 10.44 -5.12
N ASP A 16 -3.42 11.13 -6.10
CA ASP A 16 -3.39 12.59 -6.18
C ASP A 16 -3.99 13.22 -4.91
N ILE A 17 -5.06 12.63 -4.35
CA ILE A 17 -5.70 13.06 -3.11
C ILE A 17 -4.83 12.69 -1.89
N ILE A 18 -4.27 11.47 -1.85
CA ILE A 18 -3.32 11.05 -0.80
C ILE A 18 -2.13 12.02 -0.74
N ASN A 19 -1.65 12.46 -1.90
CA ASN A 19 -0.45 13.30 -2.00
C ASN A 19 -0.66 14.74 -1.48
N LEU A 20 -1.90 15.16 -1.18
CA LEU A 20 -2.17 16.43 -0.50
C LEU A 20 -1.53 16.47 0.90
N ASP A 21 -1.58 15.35 1.63
CA ASP A 21 -0.87 15.16 2.90
C ASP A 21 -0.60 13.68 3.19
N ARG A 22 0.36 13.13 2.45
CA ARG A 22 0.72 11.71 2.49
C ARG A 22 1.22 11.22 3.85
N ILE A 23 1.75 12.11 4.70
CA ILE A 23 2.23 11.73 6.02
C ILE A 23 1.03 11.48 6.92
N LYS A 24 0.03 12.35 6.86
CA LYS A 24 -1.19 12.17 7.64
C LYS A 24 -2.06 11.01 7.13
N PHE A 25 -2.06 10.74 5.83
CA PHE A 25 -2.61 9.49 5.31
C PHE A 25 -1.92 8.26 5.93
N ALA A 26 -0.58 8.25 5.99
CA ALA A 26 0.16 7.16 6.61
C ALA A 26 -0.13 7.03 8.12
N GLU A 27 -0.38 8.15 8.82
CA GLU A 27 -0.80 8.11 10.22
C GLU A 27 -2.13 7.34 10.41
N LEU A 28 -3.12 7.52 9.53
CA LEU A 28 -4.38 6.75 9.57
C LEU A 28 -4.13 5.25 9.36
N PHE A 29 -3.29 4.92 8.38
CA PHE A 29 -2.87 3.55 8.12
C PHE A 29 -2.23 2.91 9.37
N PHE A 30 -1.28 3.59 10.01
CA PHE A 30 -0.60 3.06 11.19
C PHE A 30 -1.50 3.07 12.44
N LEU A 31 -2.43 4.00 12.54
CA LEU A 31 -3.43 4.03 13.61
C LEU A 31 -4.32 2.78 13.55
N TYR A 32 -4.81 2.42 12.37
CA TYR A 32 -5.59 1.20 12.19
C TYR A 32 -4.80 -0.04 12.64
N LEU A 33 -3.53 -0.15 12.23
CA LEU A 33 -2.68 -1.28 12.63
C LEU A 33 -2.53 -1.36 14.17
N LYS A 34 -2.29 -0.22 14.82
CA LYS A 34 -2.18 -0.11 16.27
C LYS A 34 -3.46 -0.57 16.97
N GLU A 35 -4.61 -0.15 16.48
CA GLU A 35 -5.91 -0.44 17.12
C GLU A 35 -6.39 -1.87 16.91
N ASN A 36 -5.93 -2.53 15.83
CA ASN A 36 -6.43 -3.84 15.42
C ASN A 36 -5.44 -5.00 15.64
N SER A 37 -4.24 -4.73 16.18
CA SER A 37 -3.28 -5.78 16.53
C SER A 37 -2.28 -5.33 17.59
N LEU A 38 -2.18 -6.11 18.68
CA LEU A 38 -1.25 -5.88 19.80
C LEU A 38 0.21 -5.77 19.34
N LYS A 39 0.56 -6.41 18.22
CA LYS A 39 1.91 -6.34 17.63
C LYS A 39 2.33 -4.91 17.25
N TYR A 40 1.37 -4.06 16.91
CA TYR A 40 1.59 -2.70 16.46
C TYR A 40 1.22 -1.65 17.52
N GLU A 41 0.98 -2.05 18.78
CA GLU A 41 0.61 -1.14 19.89
C GLU A 41 1.59 0.05 20.01
N ASP A 42 2.89 -0.26 19.89
CA ASP A 42 4.01 0.68 19.98
C ASP A 42 4.53 1.18 18.62
N ILE A 43 3.78 1.01 17.53
CA ILE A 43 4.27 1.29 16.18
C ILE A 43 4.78 2.73 16.02
N PHE A 44 4.10 3.71 16.61
CA PHE A 44 4.50 5.12 16.59
C PHE A 44 5.76 5.44 17.40
N ASN A 45 6.14 4.59 18.36
CA ASN A 45 7.42 4.73 19.09
C ASN A 45 8.60 4.22 18.26
N ARG A 46 8.33 3.40 17.25
CA ARG A 46 9.35 2.72 16.43
C ARG A 46 9.53 3.34 15.05
N LEU A 47 8.44 3.87 14.47
CA LEU A 47 8.45 4.46 13.14
C LEU A 47 9.29 5.73 13.10
N GLN A 48 10.26 5.76 12.20
CA GLN A 48 10.98 6.98 11.87
C GLN A 48 10.30 7.68 10.68
N LEU A 49 10.34 9.02 10.68
CA LEU A 49 9.74 9.82 9.61
C LEU A 49 10.29 9.46 8.22
N GLU A 50 11.57 9.10 8.12
CA GLU A 50 12.17 8.66 6.85
C GLU A 50 11.64 7.31 6.36
N GLU A 51 11.31 6.40 7.28
CA GLU A 51 10.68 5.11 6.93
C GLU A 51 9.26 5.33 6.39
N VAL A 52 8.50 6.22 7.04
CA VAL A 52 7.15 6.61 6.57
C VAL A 52 7.25 7.27 5.18
N ARG A 53 8.23 8.14 4.96
CA ARG A 53 8.47 8.76 3.64
C ARG A 53 8.85 7.72 2.59
N SER A 54 9.71 6.76 2.93
CA SER A 54 10.10 5.67 2.04
C SER A 54 8.88 4.85 1.60
N PHE A 55 8.06 4.42 2.56
CA PHE A 55 6.81 3.69 2.32
C PHE A 55 5.84 4.47 1.41
N MET A 56 5.59 5.74 1.71
CA MET A 56 4.69 6.55 0.87
C MET A 56 5.28 6.86 -0.52
N ASN A 57 6.60 6.97 -0.64
CA ASN A 57 7.25 7.16 -1.93
C ASN A 57 7.20 5.89 -2.80
N SER A 58 7.29 4.70 -2.21
CA SER A 58 7.18 3.45 -2.98
C SER A 58 5.75 3.26 -3.49
N ALA A 59 4.72 3.59 -2.69
CA ALA A 59 3.32 3.65 -3.16
C ALA A 59 3.15 4.65 -4.32
N ARG A 60 3.76 5.85 -4.21
CA ARG A 60 3.74 6.85 -5.30
C ARG A 60 4.37 6.32 -6.59
N ASN A 61 5.44 5.53 -6.48
CA ASN A 61 6.14 5.01 -7.65
C ASN A 61 5.28 4.02 -8.44
N ILE A 62 4.34 3.33 -7.81
CA ILE A 62 3.36 2.46 -8.50
C ILE A 62 2.57 3.30 -9.50
N VAL A 63 2.01 4.41 -9.02
CA VAL A 63 1.20 5.31 -9.86
C VAL A 63 2.02 5.89 -11.01
N LEU A 64 3.23 6.36 -10.73
CA LEU A 64 4.11 6.97 -11.74
C LEU A 64 4.60 5.99 -12.81
N SER A 65 4.62 4.70 -12.52
CA SER A 65 5.12 3.66 -13.43
C SER A 65 4.02 2.92 -14.18
N SER A 66 2.75 3.24 -13.93
CA SER A 66 1.56 2.61 -14.53
C SER A 66 1.56 2.54 -16.07
N SER A 67 2.27 3.46 -16.75
CA SER A 67 2.37 3.45 -18.21
C SER A 67 3.40 2.46 -18.79
N GLN A 68 4.24 1.84 -17.96
CA GLN A 68 5.32 0.95 -18.37
C GLN A 68 5.30 -0.34 -17.55
N GLN A 69 4.79 -1.44 -18.12
CA GLN A 69 4.57 -2.71 -17.42
C GLN A 69 5.76 -3.16 -16.56
N ILE A 70 6.98 -3.17 -17.12
CA ILE A 70 8.18 -3.62 -16.41
C ILE A 70 8.49 -2.73 -15.19
N GLN A 71 8.31 -1.41 -15.33
CA GLN A 71 8.55 -0.49 -14.22
C GLN A 71 7.43 -0.57 -13.17
N PHE A 72 6.20 -0.81 -13.63
CA PHE A 72 5.04 -1.00 -12.78
C PHE A 72 5.20 -2.21 -11.86
N GLU A 73 5.58 -3.35 -12.43
CA GLU A 73 5.84 -4.57 -11.65
C GLU A 73 6.99 -4.37 -10.65
N LYS A 74 8.06 -3.68 -11.05
CA LYS A 74 9.16 -3.32 -10.13
C LYS A 74 8.69 -2.41 -9.00
N ALA A 75 7.85 -1.42 -9.29
CA ALA A 75 7.34 -0.50 -8.28
C ALA A 75 6.44 -1.21 -7.26
N ILE A 76 5.57 -2.11 -7.73
CA ILE A 76 4.73 -2.94 -6.85
C ILE A 76 5.59 -3.83 -5.96
N HIS A 77 6.62 -4.47 -6.52
CA HIS A 77 7.57 -5.26 -5.74
C HIS A 77 8.28 -4.38 -4.68
N SER A 78 8.75 -3.19 -5.04
CA SER A 78 9.37 -2.25 -4.09
C SER A 78 8.41 -1.83 -2.98
N PHE A 79 7.14 -1.55 -3.29
CA PHE A 79 6.12 -1.25 -2.29
C PHE A 79 5.86 -2.46 -1.37
N GLY A 80 5.75 -3.66 -1.93
CA GLY A 80 5.64 -4.91 -1.18
C GLY A 80 6.79 -5.11 -0.19
N MET A 81 8.03 -4.77 -0.58
CA MET A 81 9.18 -4.81 0.33
C MET A 81 9.05 -3.80 1.49
N GLU A 82 8.52 -2.61 1.25
CA GLU A 82 8.23 -1.65 2.33
C GLU A 82 7.12 -2.17 3.26
N CYS A 83 6.07 -2.80 2.72
CA CYS A 83 5.05 -3.47 3.52
C CYS A 83 5.66 -4.57 4.41
N ILE A 84 6.55 -5.40 3.85
CA ILE A 84 7.25 -6.46 4.61
C ILE A 84 8.14 -5.87 5.71
N LYS A 85 8.81 -4.73 5.47
CA LYS A 85 9.61 -4.05 6.52
C LYS A 85 8.73 -3.63 7.70
N ILE A 86 7.51 -3.15 7.44
CA ILE A 86 6.55 -2.76 8.47
C ILE A 86 6.06 -3.99 9.25
N CYS A 87 5.65 -5.05 8.55
CA CYS A 87 5.00 -6.19 9.18
C CYS A 87 5.96 -7.32 9.63
N ASN A 88 7.23 -7.29 9.21
CA ASN A 88 8.30 -8.26 9.46
C ASN A 88 8.03 -9.69 8.94
N ARG A 89 6.85 -9.99 8.40
CA ARG A 89 6.39 -11.33 8.01
C ARG A 89 5.34 -11.26 6.91
N ALA A 90 5.46 -12.07 5.86
CA ALA A 90 4.55 -12.04 4.72
C ALA A 90 3.10 -12.42 5.08
N GLU A 91 2.89 -13.25 6.10
CA GLU A 91 1.55 -13.68 6.56
C GLU A 91 0.70 -12.52 7.09
N GLU A 92 1.30 -11.36 7.34
CA GLU A 92 0.66 -10.18 7.91
C GLU A 92 0.22 -9.19 6.83
N LEU A 93 0.60 -9.40 5.58
CA LEU A 93 0.24 -8.51 4.49
C LEU A 93 -1.29 -8.33 4.32
N PRO A 94 -2.17 -9.33 4.59
CA PRO A 94 -3.62 -9.09 4.60
C PRO A 94 -4.10 -8.09 5.67
N LEU A 95 -3.40 -7.98 6.80
CA LEU A 95 -3.73 -6.96 7.80
C LEU A 95 -3.29 -5.56 7.34
N LEU A 96 -2.18 -5.47 6.59
CA LEU A 96 -1.72 -4.22 5.98
C LEU A 96 -2.63 -3.78 4.84
N GLU A 97 -3.12 -4.70 4.01
CA GLU A 97 -4.13 -4.41 2.99
C GLU A 97 -5.36 -3.78 3.64
N LYS A 98 -5.92 -4.41 4.68
CA LYS A 98 -7.05 -3.84 5.43
C LYS A 98 -6.78 -2.45 5.98
N ALA A 99 -5.60 -2.23 6.54
CA ALA A 99 -5.20 -0.91 7.04
C ALA A 99 -5.10 0.14 5.92
N TRP A 100 -4.62 -0.25 4.74
CA TRP A 100 -4.54 0.60 3.57
C TRP A 100 -5.93 0.96 3.03
N ILE A 101 -6.80 -0.04 2.90
CA ILE A 101 -8.18 0.16 2.47
C ILE A 101 -8.94 1.07 3.45
N PHE A 102 -8.81 0.83 4.76
CA PHE A 102 -9.37 1.71 5.79
C PHE A 102 -8.86 3.15 5.65
N ALA A 103 -7.55 3.33 5.50
CA ALA A 103 -6.97 4.67 5.33
C ALA A 103 -7.46 5.34 4.04
N LEU A 104 -7.67 4.60 2.96
CA LEU A 104 -8.28 5.13 1.73
C LEU A 104 -9.71 5.59 1.98
N GLU A 105 -10.55 4.77 2.61
CA GLU A 105 -11.95 5.12 2.90
C GLU A 105 -12.04 6.41 3.72
N GLU A 106 -11.29 6.49 4.82
CA GLU A 106 -11.27 7.65 5.71
C GLU A 106 -10.69 8.91 5.03
N TRP A 107 -9.63 8.75 4.23
CA TRP A 107 -8.94 9.89 3.63
C TRP A 107 -9.63 10.44 2.39
N LEU A 108 -10.16 9.55 1.54
CA LEU A 108 -10.83 9.95 0.31
C LEU A 108 -12.30 10.31 0.57
N GLY A 109 -12.93 9.80 1.63
CA GLY A 109 -14.33 10.10 1.95
C GLY A 109 -15.24 9.96 0.72
N PRO A 110 -15.90 11.03 0.22
CA PRO A 110 -16.78 10.95 -0.95
C PRO A 110 -16.11 10.50 -2.26
N TRP A 111 -14.78 10.58 -2.35
CA TRP A 111 -14.01 10.13 -3.52
C TRP A 111 -13.59 8.65 -3.43
N TYR A 112 -13.85 7.99 -2.30
CA TYR A 112 -13.66 6.57 -2.16
C TYR A 112 -14.76 5.83 -2.94
N THR A 113 -14.35 4.93 -3.84
CA THR A 113 -15.27 4.15 -4.67
C THR A 113 -14.82 2.70 -4.72
N HIS A 114 -15.72 1.80 -5.10
CA HIS A 114 -15.38 0.39 -5.29
C HIS A 114 -14.23 0.19 -6.28
N GLU A 115 -14.17 1.00 -7.35
CA GLU A 115 -13.05 0.94 -8.31
C GLU A 115 -11.71 1.34 -7.66
N VAL A 116 -11.71 2.28 -6.70
CA VAL A 116 -10.49 2.64 -5.95
C VAL A 116 -10.05 1.47 -5.07
N GLU A 117 -10.99 0.88 -4.33
CA GLU A 117 -10.75 -0.31 -3.50
C GLU A 117 -10.17 -1.45 -4.33
N ASP A 118 -10.89 -1.88 -5.37
CA ASP A 118 -10.50 -2.96 -6.28
C ASP A 118 -9.12 -2.72 -6.89
N SER A 119 -8.80 -1.47 -7.25
CA SER A 119 -7.50 -1.12 -7.84
C SER A 119 -6.35 -1.35 -6.88
N TRP A 120 -6.52 -0.95 -5.61
CA TRP A 120 -5.50 -1.16 -4.59
C TRP A 120 -5.43 -2.61 -4.13
N GLU A 121 -6.56 -3.33 -4.08
CA GLU A 121 -6.56 -4.78 -3.84
C GLU A 121 -5.78 -5.54 -4.93
N GLU A 122 -5.89 -5.16 -6.21
CA GLU A 122 -5.09 -5.79 -7.28
C GLU A 122 -3.58 -5.57 -7.08
N VAL A 123 -3.18 -4.40 -6.56
CA VAL A 123 -1.79 -4.15 -6.16
C VAL A 123 -1.38 -5.12 -5.05
N PHE A 124 -2.19 -5.30 -4.01
CA PHE A 124 -1.90 -6.24 -2.92
C PHE A 124 -1.88 -7.70 -3.39
N LYS A 125 -2.79 -8.11 -4.27
CA LYS A 125 -2.78 -9.45 -4.90
C LYS A 125 -1.47 -9.73 -5.63
N ALA A 126 -0.93 -8.74 -6.35
CA ALA A 126 0.38 -8.89 -7.00
C ALA A 126 1.54 -9.00 -6.00
N ILE A 127 1.47 -8.29 -4.87
CA ILE A 127 2.45 -8.42 -3.77
C ILE A 127 2.38 -9.84 -3.18
N TYR A 128 1.18 -10.38 -2.95
CA TYR A 128 0.99 -11.73 -2.43
C TYR A 128 1.63 -12.77 -3.33
N ALA A 129 1.36 -12.70 -4.64
CA ALA A 129 1.92 -13.63 -5.62
C ALA A 129 3.45 -13.62 -5.59
N ALA A 130 4.07 -12.42 -5.63
CA ALA A 130 5.53 -12.28 -5.59
C ALA A 130 6.15 -12.80 -4.27
N SER A 131 5.47 -12.58 -3.14
CA SER A 131 5.93 -13.07 -1.83
C SER A 131 5.87 -14.60 -1.72
N ALA A 132 4.84 -15.22 -2.28
CA ALA A 132 4.67 -16.68 -2.28
C ALA A 132 5.69 -17.37 -3.19
N GLU A 133 5.99 -16.77 -4.35
CA GLU A 133 7.06 -17.25 -5.22
C GLU A 133 8.42 -17.19 -4.50
N THR A 134 8.74 -16.10 -3.79
CA THR A 134 10.03 -15.98 -3.10
C THR A 134 10.23 -17.06 -2.03
N LEU A 135 9.18 -17.47 -1.33
CA LEU A 135 9.21 -18.53 -0.30
C LEU A 135 9.33 -19.95 -0.87
N GLN A 136 8.94 -20.17 -2.13
CA GLN A 136 9.07 -21.50 -2.77
C GLN A 136 10.50 -21.83 -3.21
N TRP A 137 11.38 -20.82 -3.30
CA TRP A 137 12.76 -20.97 -3.78
C TRP A 137 13.81 -20.71 -2.68
N SER A 138 13.39 -20.49 -1.43
CA SER A 138 14.23 -20.33 -0.24
C SER A 138 14.28 -21.60 0.60
#